data_AF-A0A938P4W1-F1
#
_entry.id   AF-A0A938P4W1-F1
#
_cell.length_a   1.000
_cell.length_b   1.000
_cell.length_c   1.000
_cell.angle_alpha   90.00
_cell.angle_beta   90.00
_cell.angle_gamma   90.00
#
_symmetry.space_group_name_H-M   'P 1'
#
loop_
_entity.id
_entity.type
_entity.pdbx_description
1 polymer ?
#
loop_
_entity_poly.entity_id
_entity_poly.type
_entity_poly.pdbx_seq_one_letter_code
_entity_poly.pdbx_strand_id
1 'polypeptide(L)' 'MLDMQAQLADKLGIRQNMVSDYERGRRTYSDSMANRISQTLQVKEEHIKYGSDSG' A
#
# COMPACT_ATOMS: atom_id res chain seq x y z
N MET A 1 -20.77 -6.40 -2.48
CA MET A 1 -19.37 -6.86 -2.62
C MET A 1 -18.51 -5.62 -2.62
N LEU A 2 -17.70 -5.39 -1.57
CA LEU A 2 -16.81 -4.22 -1.50
C LEU A 2 -15.66 -4.39 -2.51
N ASP A 3 -15.27 -3.34 -3.21
CA ASP A 3 -14.12 -3.37 -4.12
C ASP A 3 -12.80 -3.60 -3.36
N MET A 4 -11.76 -4.07 -4.08
CA MET A 4 -10.46 -4.39 -3.47
C MET A 4 -9.80 -3.18 -2.80
N GLN A 5 -9.95 -1.99 -3.38
CA GLN A 5 -9.32 -0.77 -2.86
C GLN A 5 -9.98 -0.35 -1.54
N ALA A 6 -11.30 -0.49 -1.42
CA ALA A 6 -12.06 -0.23 -0.20
C ALA A 6 -11.65 -1.20 0.92
N GLN A 7 -11.52 -2.49 0.62
CA GLN A 7 -11.06 -3.48 1.60
C GLN A 7 -9.64 -3.20 2.09
N LEU A 8 -8.73 -2.80 1.19
CA LEU A 8 -7.37 -2.45 1.56
C LEU A 8 -7.33 -1.16 2.39
N ALA A 9 -8.13 -0.16 2.02
CA ALA A 9 -8.23 1.09 2.75
C ALA A 9 -8.73 0.88 4.19
N ASP A 10 -9.74 0.04 4.37
CA ASP A 10 -10.27 -0.34 5.67
C ASP A 10 -9.21 -1.04 6.53
N LYS A 11 -8.49 -2.01 5.97
CA LYS A 11 -7.39 -2.71 6.69
C LYS A 11 -6.25 -1.78 7.11
N LEU A 12 -5.94 -0.78 6.29
CA LEU A 12 -4.88 0.20 6.55
C LEU A 12 -5.35 1.39 7.41
N GLY A 13 -6.65 1.54 7.63
CA GLY A 13 -7.24 2.70 8.30
C GLY A 13 -7.01 4.01 7.56
N ILE A 14 -7.08 3.98 6.22
CA ILE A 14 -6.90 5.15 5.34
C ILE A 14 -8.11 5.33 4.42
N ARG A 15 -8.14 6.43 3.67
CA ARG A 15 -9.18 6.65 2.66
C ARG A 15 -8.89 5.84 1.39
N GLN A 16 -9.92 5.30 0.74
CA GLN A 16 -9.79 4.55 -0.52
C GLN A 16 -9.05 5.31 -1.63
N ASN A 17 -9.27 6.63 -1.74
CA ASN A 17 -8.58 7.44 -2.74
C ASN A 17 -7.05 7.45 -2.53
N MET A 18 -6.57 7.28 -1.30
CA MET A 18 -5.13 7.16 -1.05
C MET A 18 -4.56 5.86 -1.64
N VAL A 19 -5.28 4.74 -1.52
CA VAL A 19 -4.89 3.47 -2.15
C VAL A 19 -4.79 3.65 -3.66
N SER A 20 -5.80 4.27 -4.26
CA SER A 20 -5.85 4.61 -5.69
C SER A 20 -4.66 5.47 -6.14
N ASP A 21 -4.26 6.46 -5.33
CA ASP A 21 -3.12 7.33 -5.62
C ASP A 21 -1.78 6.59 -5.53
N TYR A 22 -1.64 5.67 -4.58
CA TYR A 22 -0.44 4.83 -4.46
C TYR A 22 -0.28 3.89 -5.66
N GLU A 23 -1.34 3.18 -6.05
CA GLU A 23 -1.33 2.28 -7.20
C GLU A 23 -1.04 2.99 -8.53
N ARG A 24 -1.43 4.27 -8.64
CA ARG A 24 -1.20 5.11 -9.83
C ARG A 24 0.12 5.86 -9.79
N GLY A 25 0.95 5.67 -8.75
CA GLY A 25 2.21 6.38 -8.57
C GLY A 25 2.08 7.89 -8.36
N ARG A 26 0.87 8.38 -8.06
CA ARG A 26 0.61 9.81 -7.77
C ARG A 26 1.11 10.21 -6.39
N ARG A 27 1.36 9.22 -5.53
CA ARG A 27 1.85 9.39 -4.18
C ARG A 27 2.88 8.32 -3.83
N THR A 28 3.93 8.70 -3.14
CA THR A 28 4.91 7.78 -2.54
C THR A 28 4.52 7.44 -1.10
N TYR A 29 4.93 6.27 -0.63
CA TYR A 29 4.75 5.87 0.76
C TYR A 29 5.75 6.61 1.66
N SER A 30 5.33 7.04 2.84
CA SER A 30 6.26 7.31 3.94
C SER A 30 6.80 5.99 4.50
N ASP A 31 7.92 6.01 5.21
CA ASP A 31 8.45 4.82 5.89
C ASP A 31 7.41 4.20 6.84
N SER A 32 6.71 5.03 7.59
CA SER A 32 5.63 4.58 8.49
C SER A 32 4.48 3.89 7.76
N MET A 33 4.13 4.35 6.55
CA MET A 33 3.08 3.75 5.74
C MET A 33 3.56 2.46 5.07
N ALA A 34 4.79 2.43 4.56
CA ALA A 34 5.39 1.22 4.00
C ALA A 34 5.44 0.10 5.06
N ASN A 35 5.84 0.43 6.29
CA ASN A 35 5.84 -0.51 7.41
C ASN A 35 4.41 -1.02 7.74
N ARG A 36 3.42 -0.13 7.78
CA ARG A 36 2.01 -0.50 8.00
C ARG A 36 1.50 -1.44 6.90
N ILE A 37 1.80 -1.15 5.63
CA ILE A 37 1.38 -1.97 4.49
C ILE A 37 2.06 -3.35 4.56
N SER A 38 3.35 -3.39 4.85
CA SER A 38 4.13 -4.62 5.08
C SER A 38 3.46 -5.52 6.13
N GLN A 39 3.12 -4.96 7.30
CA GLN A 39 2.44 -5.69 8.36
C GLN A 39 1.04 -6.16 7.97
N THR A 40 0.27 -5.32 7.28
CA THR A 40 -1.12 -5.58 6.90
C THR A 40 -1.23 -6.67 5.83
N LEU A 41 -0.32 -6.67 4.87
CA LEU A 41 -0.30 -7.61 3.74
C LEU A 41 0.63 -8.80 3.95
N GLN A 42 1.42 -8.79 5.04
CA GLN A 42 2.45 -9.79 5.34
C GLN A 42 3.49 -9.93 4.20
N VAL A 43 3.86 -8.79 3.61
CA VAL A 43 4.87 -8.69 2.54
C VAL A 43 6.07 -7.93 3.08
N LYS A 44 7.29 -8.30 2.69
CA LYS A 44 8.49 -7.58 3.14
C LYS A 44 8.46 -6.12 2.71
N GLU A 45 8.88 -5.22 3.61
CA GLU A 45 8.87 -3.77 3.40
C GLU A 45 9.70 -3.34 2.17
N GLU A 46 10.78 -4.05 1.87
CA GLU A 46 11.64 -3.83 0.69
C GLU A 46 10.84 -3.89 -0.63
N HIS A 47 9.88 -4.81 -0.74
CA HIS A 47 9.04 -4.95 -1.95
C HIS A 47 8.05 -3.78 -2.10
N ILE A 48 7.64 -3.15 -0.99
CA ILE A 48 6.74 -1.99 -1.02
C ILE A 48 7.51 -0.72 -1.41
N LYS A 49 8.76 -0.60 -0.97
CA LYS A 49 9.59 0.61 -1.19
C LYS A 49 10.25 0.64 -2.56
N TYR A 50 10.75 -0.49 -3.04
CA TYR A 50 11.62 -0.54 -4.22
C TYR A 50 10.99 -1.26 -5.41
N GLY A 51 9.82 -1.88 -5.24
CA GLY A 51 9.23 -2.76 -6.24
C GLY A 51 10.06 -4.05 -6.40
N SER A 52 9.54 -5.01 -7.17
CA SER A 52 10.22 -6.28 -7.45
C SER A 52 11.28 -6.19 -8.55
N ASP A 53 11.56 -5.00 -9.10
CA ASP A 53 12.48 -4.79 -10.22
C ASP A 53 13.94 -4.60 -9.77
N SER A 54 14.34 -5.36 -8.75
CA SER A 54 15.75 -5.61 -8.44
C SER A 54 16.16 -6.95 -9.07
N GLY A 55 16.14 -7.01 -10.40
CA GLY A 55 16.47 -8.19 -11.21
C GLY A 55 16.51 -7.87 -12.68
#